data_AF-A0A2R4FME7-F1
#
_entry.id   AF-A0A2R4FME7-F1
#
_cell.length_a   1.000
_cell.length_b   1.000
_cell.length_c   1.000
_cell.angle_alpha   90.00
_cell.angle_beta   90.00
_cell.angle_gamma   90.00
#
_symmetry.space_group_name_H-M   'P 1'
#
loop_
_entity.id
_entity.type
_entity.pdbx_description
1 polymer ?
#
loop_
_entity_poly.entity_id
_entity_poly.type
_entity_poly.pdbx_seq_one_letter_code
_entity_poly.pdbx_strand_id
1 'polypeptide(L)'
;MAEELAPGHANLIGFRLPDGTLSTAATEPAGTVGFRARCSCGWTGAGDYPPADEGRWMAASEWSGHIKPILAATPPGWLLSRSDTLRDNVAELATTWPLQALGILAEVERWQRPLVERAVVAAREAGLSWAEIGNALGISRQSAHERFRNVVPARRAS
;
A
#
# COMPACT_ATOMS: atom_id res chain seq x y z
N MET A 1 19.25 2.14 5.62
CA MET A 1 18.26 2.68 4.66
C MET A 1 16.90 2.58 5.33
N ALA A 2 16.15 3.67 5.44
CA ALA A 2 14.78 3.59 5.96
C ALA A 2 13.95 2.71 5.02
N GLU A 3 13.23 1.74 5.58
CA GLU A 3 12.39 0.84 4.80
C GLU A 3 11.18 1.61 4.27
N GLU A 4 10.98 1.54 2.96
CA GLU A 4 9.87 2.18 2.26
C GLU A 4 8.76 1.14 2.04
N LEU A 5 7.67 1.26 2.80
CA LEU A 5 6.55 0.31 2.71
C LEU A 5 5.56 0.67 1.59
N ALA A 6 5.51 1.94 1.21
CA ALA A 6 4.76 2.44 0.06
C ALA A 6 5.57 3.56 -0.63
N PRO A 7 5.44 3.73 -1.96
CA PRO A 7 6.16 4.77 -2.69
C PRO A 7 6.00 6.16 -2.07
N GLY A 8 7.11 6.81 -1.71
CA GLY A 8 7.15 8.12 -1.06
C GLY A 8 6.87 8.10 0.45
N HIS A 9 6.74 6.92 1.09
CA HIS A 9 6.40 6.77 2.51
C HIS A 9 7.40 5.88 3.26
N ALA A 10 8.62 6.37 3.44
CA ALA A 10 9.62 5.78 4.32
C ALA A 10 9.45 6.25 5.77
N ASN A 11 9.73 5.36 6.73
CA ASN A 11 9.73 5.70 8.16
C ASN A 11 10.97 6.53 8.51
N LEU A 12 10.77 7.74 9.00
CA LEU A 12 11.84 8.65 9.42
C LEU A 12 11.66 9.03 10.90
N ILE A 13 12.77 9.30 11.56
CA ILE A 13 12.78 9.83 12.93
C ILE A 13 13.23 11.28 12.89
N GLY A 14 12.46 12.16 13.52
CA GLY A 14 12.88 13.52 13.85
C GLY A 14 13.48 13.57 15.26
N PHE A 15 14.54 14.37 15.43
CA PHE A 15 15.25 14.53 16.70
C PHE A 15 14.92 15.87 17.32
N ARG A 16 14.26 15.87 18.47
CA ARG A 16 13.96 17.09 19.23
C ARG A 16 15.25 17.55 19.93
N LEU A 17 15.63 18.80 19.70
CA LEU A 17 16.77 19.44 20.35
C LEU A 17 16.32 20.29 21.55
N PRO A 18 17.24 20.69 22.46
CA PRO A 18 16.89 21.42 23.69
C PRO A 18 16.25 22.79 23.43
N ASP A 19 16.52 23.39 22.28
CA ASP A 19 15.93 24.66 21.82
C ASP A 19 14.51 24.48 21.22
N GLY A 20 13.99 23.25 21.20
CA GLY A 20 12.71 22.89 20.62
C GLY A 20 12.76 22.55 19.12
N THR A 21 13.89 22.77 18.46
CA THR A 21 14.07 22.50 17.02
C THR A 21 13.89 21.00 16.74
N LEU A 22 13.21 20.67 15.64
CA LEU A 22 13.13 19.31 15.13
C LEU A 22 14.19 19.10 14.04
N SER A 23 15.30 18.45 14.40
CA SER A 23 16.33 18.08 13.45
C SER A 23 15.91 16.87 12.61
N THR A 24 16.29 16.89 11.34
CA THR A 24 16.01 15.86 10.34
C THR A 24 17.30 15.17 9.85
N ALA A 25 18.36 15.27 10.64
CA ALA A 25 19.65 14.68 10.32
C ALA A 25 19.54 13.16 10.10
N ALA A 26 20.48 12.58 9.34
CA ALA A 26 20.50 11.14 9.10
C ALA A 26 20.88 10.33 10.35
N THR A 27 21.65 10.95 11.26
CA THR A 27 22.07 10.39 12.54
C THR A 27 21.57 11.25 13.68
N GLU A 28 21.36 10.64 14.86
CA GLU A 28 20.94 11.37 16.05
C GLU A 28 21.98 12.42 16.44
N PRO A 29 21.61 13.72 16.49
CA PRO A 29 22.51 14.76 16.98
C PRO A 29 22.77 14.61 18.48
N ALA A 30 23.96 15.02 18.92
CA ALA A 30 24.26 15.13 20.34
C ALA A 30 23.29 16.12 21.03
N GLY A 31 22.82 15.75 22.23
CA GLY A 31 21.86 16.56 22.98
C GLY A 31 20.41 16.41 22.52
N THR A 32 20.09 15.37 21.75
CA THR A 32 18.69 15.00 21.47
C THR A 32 17.94 14.78 22.79
N VAL A 33 16.83 15.49 22.96
CA VAL A 33 15.95 15.43 24.14
C VAL A 33 14.63 14.72 23.84
N GLY A 34 14.44 14.23 22.62
CA GLY A 34 13.27 13.42 22.27
C GLY A 34 13.20 13.02 20.81
N PHE A 35 12.23 12.18 20.50
CA PHE A 35 11.95 11.68 19.16
C PHE A 35 10.54 12.05 18.70
N ARG A 36 10.38 12.23 17.40
CA ARG A 36 9.08 12.46 16.76
C ARG A 36 8.97 11.67 15.48
N ALA A 37 7.78 11.12 15.23
CA ALA A 37 7.50 10.38 14.01
C ALA A 37 7.56 11.31 12.79
N ARG A 38 8.17 10.84 11.70
CA ARG A 38 8.20 11.56 10.41
C ARG A 38 8.05 10.59 9.26
N CYS A 39 7.59 11.12 8.14
CA CYS A 39 7.46 10.38 6.88
C CYS A 39 8.11 11.16 5.74
N SER A 40 8.67 10.47 4.75
CA SER A 40 9.26 11.12 3.56
C SER A 40 8.24 11.94 2.74
N CYS A 41 6.94 11.71 2.91
CA CYS A 41 5.88 12.52 2.32
C CYS A 41 5.69 13.90 2.97
N GLY A 42 6.47 14.21 4.03
CA GLY A 42 6.39 15.47 4.78
C GLY A 42 5.51 15.39 6.04
N TRP A 43 4.76 14.31 6.24
CA TRP A 43 3.98 14.12 7.46
C TRP A 43 4.88 14.06 8.71
N THR A 44 4.40 14.68 9.79
CA THR A 44 5.04 14.69 11.10
C THR A 44 4.01 14.29 12.15
N GLY A 45 4.39 13.40 13.06
CA GLY A 45 3.56 12.96 14.18
C GLY A 45 3.16 14.11 15.10
N ALA A 46 2.17 13.89 15.95
CA ALA A 46 1.75 14.81 16.98
C ALA A 46 2.58 14.66 18.27
N GLY A 47 3.09 13.45 18.56
CA GLY A 47 3.80 13.13 19.79
C GLY A 47 5.25 13.61 19.84
N ASP A 48 5.69 14.02 21.03
CA ASP A 48 7.10 14.10 21.38
C ASP A 48 7.40 12.99 22.40
N TYR A 49 8.36 12.14 22.07
CA TYR A 49 8.69 10.95 22.83
C TYR A 49 10.08 11.08 23.49
N PRO A 50 10.34 10.40 24.62
CA PRO A 50 11.60 10.53 25.34
C PRO A 50 12.83 10.13 24.50
N PRO A 51 14.04 10.61 24.83
CA PRO A 51 15.29 10.26 24.15
C PRO A 51 15.80 8.89 24.63
N ALA A 52 14.96 7.87 24.49
CA ALA A 52 15.23 6.48 24.86
C ALA A 52 14.71 5.54 23.76
N ASP A 53 15.13 4.27 23.79
CA ASP A 53 14.70 3.28 22.80
C ASP A 53 13.17 3.14 22.76
N GLU A 54 12.50 3.21 23.91
CA GLU A 54 11.03 3.19 23.95
C GLU A 54 10.43 4.37 23.19
N GLY A 55 11.07 5.55 23.26
CA GLY A 55 10.63 6.73 22.53
C GLY A 55 10.77 6.58 21.01
N ARG A 56 11.84 5.93 20.54
CA ARG A 56 11.98 5.59 19.12
C ARG A 56 10.89 4.64 18.66
N TRP A 57 10.58 3.62 19.48
CA TRP A 57 9.50 2.67 19.20
C TRP A 57 8.14 3.36 19.12
N MET A 58 7.84 4.28 20.05
CA MET A 58 6.59 5.04 20.03
C MET A 58 6.46 5.93 18.78
N ALA A 59 7.54 6.62 18.38
CA ALA A 59 7.56 7.39 17.13
C ALA A 59 7.31 6.49 15.89
N ALA A 60 7.94 5.31 15.84
CA ALA A 60 7.71 4.34 14.76
C ALA A 60 6.28 3.77 14.76
N SER A 61 5.68 3.59 15.94
CA SER A 61 4.29 3.15 16.09
C SER A 61 3.30 4.21 15.60
N GLU A 62 3.54 5.48 15.92
CA GLU A 62 2.72 6.60 15.44
C GLU A 62 2.79 6.71 13.90
N TRP A 63 4.00 6.60 13.33
CA TRP A 63 4.18 6.52 11.87
C TRP A 63 3.43 5.33 11.25
N SER A 64 3.41 4.18 11.94
CA SER A 64 2.65 3.01 11.48
C SER A 64 1.15 3.31 11.38
N GLY A 65 0.62 4.14 12.28
CA GLY A 65 -0.75 4.67 12.19
C GLY A 65 -0.97 5.56 10.97
N HIS A 66 -0.01 6.42 10.64
CA HIS A 66 -0.03 7.30 9.47
C HIS A 66 -0.03 6.53 8.14
N ILE A 67 0.81 5.50 8.00
CA ILE A 67 0.97 4.79 6.72
C ILE A 67 -0.14 3.75 6.44
N LYS A 68 -0.85 3.30 7.48
CA LYS A 68 -1.88 2.26 7.36
C LYS A 68 -2.97 2.57 6.32
N PRO A 69 -3.56 3.79 6.25
CA PRO A 69 -4.54 4.12 5.20
C PRO A 69 -3.95 4.09 3.78
N ILE A 70 -2.68 4.46 3.63
CA ILE A 70 -1.98 4.46 2.33
C ILE A 70 -1.73 3.03 1.85
N LEU A 71 -1.29 2.14 2.75
CA LEU A 71 -1.13 0.72 2.45
C LEU A 71 -2.47 0.04 2.14
N ALA A 72 -3.55 0.46 2.79
CA ALA A 72 -4.89 -0.05 2.47
C ALA A 72 -5.38 0.38 1.09
N ALA A 73 -4.94 1.54 0.59
CA ALA A 73 -5.34 2.10 -0.69
C ALA A 73 -4.42 1.70 -1.87
N THR A 74 -3.23 1.16 -1.60
CA THR A 74 -2.20 0.92 -2.62
C THR A 74 -1.83 -0.57 -2.67
N PRO A 75 -1.76 -1.20 -3.86
CA PRO A 75 -1.22 -2.55 -3.95
C PRO A 75 0.20 -2.63 -3.38
N PRO A 76 0.57 -3.69 -2.66
CA PRO A 76 1.90 -3.79 -2.07
C PRO A 76 2.96 -3.89 -3.17
N GLY A 77 4.01 -3.06 -3.07
CA GLY A 77 5.04 -2.90 -4.11
C GLY A 77 5.73 -4.22 -4.50
N TRP A 78 6.04 -5.08 -3.52
CA TRP A 78 6.67 -6.38 -3.80
C TRP A 78 5.81 -7.28 -4.70
N LEU A 79 4.47 -7.19 -4.62
CA LEU A 79 3.57 -7.99 -5.43
C LEU A 79 3.47 -7.43 -6.85
N LEU A 80 3.49 -6.10 -6.98
CA LEU A 80 3.60 -5.44 -8.28
C LEU A 80 4.90 -5.83 -8.99
N SER A 81 6.04 -5.82 -8.29
CA SER A 81 7.32 -6.25 -8.86
C SER A 81 7.30 -7.70 -9.35
N ARG A 82 6.65 -8.62 -8.61
CA ARG A 82 6.45 -10.00 -9.08
C ARG A 82 5.56 -10.08 -10.31
N SER A 83 4.52 -9.26 -10.38
CA SER A 83 3.66 -9.15 -11.57
C SER A 83 4.44 -8.64 -12.78
N ASP A 84 5.31 -7.65 -12.59
CA ASP A 84 6.17 -7.13 -13.65
C ASP A 84 7.14 -8.22 -14.15
N THR A 85 7.80 -8.93 -13.24
CA THR A 85 8.68 -10.06 -13.60
C THR A 85 7.93 -11.15 -14.38
N LEU A 86 6.70 -11.50 -13.96
CA LEU A 86 5.88 -12.46 -14.71
C LEU A 86 5.58 -11.97 -16.12
N ARG A 87 5.16 -10.71 -16.27
CA ARG A 87 4.87 -10.09 -17.57
C ARG A 87 6.09 -10.14 -18.48
N ASP A 88 7.26 -9.75 -17.97
CA ASP A 88 8.47 -9.65 -18.76
C ASP A 88 8.96 -11.05 -19.20
N ASN A 89 8.90 -12.04 -18.31
CA ASN A 89 9.20 -13.44 -18.65
C ASN A 89 8.22 -14.00 -19.70
N VAL A 90 6.93 -13.69 -19.60
CA VAL A 90 5.94 -14.13 -20.61
C VAL A 90 6.20 -13.47 -21.96
N ALA A 91 6.61 -12.20 -21.99
CA ALA A 91 6.98 -11.50 -23.22
C ALA A 91 8.21 -12.15 -23.89
N GLU A 92 9.22 -12.56 -23.11
CA GLU A 92 10.37 -13.31 -23.62
C GLU A 92 9.99 -14.70 -24.14
N LEU A 93 9.12 -15.43 -23.42
CA LEU A 93 8.59 -16.70 -23.91
C LEU A 93 7.79 -16.53 -25.19
N ALA A 94 7.08 -15.43 -25.39
CA ALA A 94 6.30 -15.22 -26.59
C ALA A 94 7.16 -15.15 -27.86
N THR A 95 8.43 -14.73 -27.75
CA THR A 95 9.37 -14.71 -28.88
C THR A 95 10.10 -16.03 -29.10
N THR A 96 10.39 -16.76 -28.01
CA THR A 96 11.26 -17.95 -28.07
C THR A 96 10.46 -19.27 -28.03
N TRP A 97 9.37 -19.30 -27.26
CA TRP A 97 8.55 -20.49 -26.96
C TRP A 97 7.04 -20.14 -26.92
N PRO A 98 6.42 -19.73 -28.04
CA PRO A 98 5.09 -19.12 -28.05
C PRO A 98 3.96 -19.99 -27.47
N LEU A 99 4.02 -21.32 -27.64
CA LEU A 99 3.04 -22.22 -27.02
C LEU A 99 3.13 -22.25 -25.49
N GLN A 100 4.32 -22.08 -24.91
CA GLN A 100 4.48 -21.98 -23.45
C GLN A 100 3.93 -20.66 -22.94
N ALA A 101 4.18 -19.56 -23.65
CA ALA A 101 3.59 -18.26 -23.31
C ALA A 101 2.05 -18.32 -23.30
N LEU A 102 1.43 -18.96 -24.31
CA LEU A 102 -0.01 -19.18 -24.34
C LEU A 102 -0.50 -20.02 -23.15
N GLY A 103 0.23 -21.07 -22.76
CA GLY A 103 -0.11 -21.89 -21.60
C GLY A 103 -0.13 -21.09 -20.29
N ILE A 104 0.87 -20.21 -20.08
CA ILE A 104 0.93 -19.33 -18.90
C ILE A 104 -0.19 -18.29 -18.94
N LEU A 105 -0.44 -17.65 -20.08
CA LEU A 105 -1.51 -16.66 -20.22
C LEU A 105 -2.89 -17.27 -19.95
N ALA A 106 -3.14 -18.48 -20.45
CA ALA A 106 -4.38 -19.22 -20.17
C ALA A 106 -4.52 -19.54 -18.68
N GLU A 107 -3.42 -19.85 -17.99
CA GLU A 107 -3.44 -20.05 -16.54
C GLU A 107 -3.77 -18.75 -15.79
N VAL A 108 -3.14 -17.63 -16.16
CA VAL A 108 -3.44 -16.30 -15.61
C VAL A 108 -4.92 -15.96 -15.75
N GLU A 109 -5.48 -16.12 -16.95
CA GLU A 109 -6.89 -15.83 -17.20
C GLU A 109 -7.83 -16.69 -16.34
N ARG A 110 -7.47 -17.96 -16.11
CA ARG A 110 -8.26 -18.93 -15.33
C ARG A 110 -8.52 -18.46 -13.90
N TRP A 111 -7.52 -17.90 -13.24
CA TRP A 111 -7.64 -17.46 -11.84
C TRP A 111 -7.92 -15.96 -11.69
N GLN A 112 -7.62 -15.13 -12.69
CA GLN A 112 -7.76 -13.67 -12.60
C GLN A 112 -9.21 -13.25 -12.43
N ARG A 113 -10.11 -13.74 -13.29
CA ARG A 113 -11.54 -13.39 -13.25
C ARG A 113 -12.20 -13.71 -11.89
N PRO A 114 -12.10 -14.94 -11.35
CA PRO A 114 -12.70 -15.24 -10.05
C PRO A 114 -12.05 -14.49 -8.88
N LEU A 115 -10.76 -14.12 -8.97
CA LEU A 115 -10.13 -13.28 -7.94
C LEU A 115 -10.68 -11.85 -7.94
N VAL A 116 -10.91 -11.25 -9.12
CA VAL A 116 -11.52 -9.92 -9.23
C VAL A 116 -12.92 -9.92 -8.62
N GLU A 117 -13.74 -10.92 -8.93
CA GLU A 117 -15.09 -11.03 -8.36
C GLU A 117 -15.05 -11.14 -6.83
N ARG A 118 -14.17 -11.99 -6.28
CA ARG A 118 -13.99 -12.10 -4.82
C ARG A 118 -13.54 -10.78 -4.19
N ALA A 119 -12.60 -10.07 -4.81
CA ALA A 119 -12.14 -8.78 -4.31
C ALA A 119 -13.25 -7.71 -4.34
N VAL A 120 -14.08 -7.70 -5.39
CA VAL A 120 -15.23 -6.80 -5.49
C VAL A 120 -16.28 -7.11 -4.41
N VAL A 121 -16.58 -8.39 -4.16
CA VAL A 121 -17.48 -8.79 -3.06
C VAL A 121 -16.94 -8.30 -1.72
N ALA A 122 -15.67 -8.59 -1.41
CA ALA A 122 -15.03 -8.15 -0.17
C ALA A 122 -15.04 -6.61 -0.03
N ALA A 123 -14.77 -5.87 -1.11
CA ALA A 123 -14.83 -4.41 -1.12
C ALA A 123 -16.24 -3.89 -0.81
N ARG A 124 -17.28 -4.50 -1.37
CA ARG A 124 -18.69 -4.14 -1.11
C ARG A 124 -19.15 -4.50 0.30
N GLU A 125 -18.68 -5.61 0.85
CA GLU A 125 -18.90 -6.00 2.25
C GLU A 125 -18.25 -5.00 3.21
N ALA A 126 -17.03 -4.55 2.88
CA ALA A 126 -16.31 -3.48 3.60
C ALA A 126 -16.96 -2.08 3.43
N GLY A 127 -18.00 -1.94 2.61
CA GLY A 127 -18.75 -0.70 2.43
C GLY A 127 -18.22 0.24 1.34
N LEU A 128 -17.17 -0.14 0.61
CA LEU A 128 -16.62 0.68 -0.49
C LEU A 128 -17.66 0.86 -1.60
N SER A 129 -17.77 2.08 -2.11
CA SER A 129 -18.66 2.48 -3.19
C SER A 129 -18.23 1.91 -4.55
N TRP A 130 -19.17 1.88 -5.50
CA TRP A 130 -18.85 1.54 -6.89
C TRP A 130 -17.87 2.51 -7.55
N ALA A 131 -17.79 3.76 -7.05
CA ALA A 131 -16.82 4.73 -7.55
C ALA A 131 -15.40 4.36 -7.10
N GLU A 132 -15.22 4.01 -5.82
CA GLU A 132 -13.93 3.56 -5.28
C GLU A 132 -13.45 2.26 -5.96
N ILE A 133 -14.36 1.30 -6.14
CA ILE A 133 -14.06 0.04 -6.83
C ILE A 133 -13.70 0.30 -8.30
N GLY A 134 -14.45 1.16 -9.00
CA GLY A 134 -14.15 1.54 -10.38
C GLY A 134 -12.76 2.18 -10.50
N ASN A 135 -12.44 3.11 -9.61
CA ASN A 135 -11.13 3.75 -9.56
C ASN A 135 -9.99 2.74 -9.36
N ALA A 136 -10.14 1.80 -8.42
CA ALA A 136 -9.15 0.74 -8.17
C ALA A 136 -8.95 -0.19 -9.38
N LEU A 137 -10.00 -0.40 -10.18
CA LEU A 137 -9.96 -1.25 -11.38
C LEU A 137 -9.57 -0.47 -12.67
N GLY A 138 -9.40 0.85 -12.60
CA GLY A 138 -9.16 1.69 -13.77
C GLY A 138 -10.34 1.80 -14.73
N ILE A 139 -11.58 1.66 -14.25
CA ILE A 139 -12.81 1.74 -15.05
C ILE A 139 -13.83 2.73 -14.44
N SER A 140 -14.83 3.12 -15.22
CA SER A 140 -15.89 4.00 -14.72
C SER A 140 -16.75 3.33 -13.64
N ARG A 141 -17.34 4.15 -12.75
CA ARG A 141 -18.34 3.69 -11.76
C ARG A 141 -19.47 2.87 -12.40
N GLN A 142 -19.98 3.34 -13.55
CA GLN A 142 -21.07 2.68 -14.25
C GLN A 142 -20.64 1.31 -14.77
N SER A 143 -19.46 1.23 -15.40
CA SER A 143 -18.88 -0.03 -15.88
C SER A 143 -18.65 -1.02 -14.75
N ALA A 144 -18.17 -0.56 -13.59
CA ALA A 144 -18.01 -1.40 -12.40
C ALA A 144 -19.37 -1.94 -11.92
N HIS A 145 -20.37 -1.07 -11.76
CA HIS A 145 -21.70 -1.48 -11.33
C HIS A 145 -22.33 -2.48 -12.31
N GLU A 146 -22.33 -2.20 -13.61
CA GLU A 146 -22.89 -3.10 -14.63
C GLU A 146 -22.23 -4.47 -14.62
N ARG A 147 -20.90 -4.50 -14.52
CA ARG A 147 -20.12 -5.74 -14.53
C ARG A 147 -20.32 -6.59 -13.29
N PHE A 148 -20.44 -5.98 -12.11
CA PHE A 148 -20.35 -6.72 -10.85
C PHE A 148 -21.61 -6.71 -9.98
N ARG A 149 -22.68 -5.99 -10.35
CA ARG A 149 -23.93 -5.96 -9.55
C ARG A 149 -24.56 -7.34 -9.31
N ASN A 150 -24.30 -8.31 -10.19
CA ASN A 150 -24.86 -9.67 -10.09
C ASN A 150 -24.00 -10.62 -9.24
N VAL A 151 -22.73 -10.29 -8.98
CA VAL A 151 -21.84 -11.13 -8.15
C VAL A 151 -21.84 -10.72 -6.68
N VAL A 152 -22.31 -9.51 -6.38
CA VAL A 152 -22.41 -8.98 -5.02
C VAL A 152 -23.80 -9.33 -4.46
N PRO A 153 -23.90 -10.11 -3.37
CA PRO A 153 -25.20 -10.41 -2.75
C PRO A 153 -25.90 -9.12 -2.31
N ALA A 154 -27.22 -9.05 -2.47
CA ALA A 154 -27.99 -7.96 -1.89
C ALA A 154 -27.74 -7.93 -0.37
N ARG A 155 -27.28 -6.77 0.14
CA ARG A 155 -26.99 -6.58 1.56
C ARG A 155 -28.26 -6.90 2.34
N ARG A 156 -28.26 -8.00 3.12
CA ARG A 156 -29.39 -8.33 4.01
C ARG A 156 -29.49 -7.19 5.03
N ALA A 157 -30.64 -6.53 5.06
CA ALA A 157 -30.94 -5.54 6.10
C ALA A 157 -31.02 -6.29 7.44
N SER A 158 -30.22 -5.84 8.41
CA SER A 158 -30.35 -6.20 9.82
C SER A 158 -31.35 -5.26 10.50
#